data_AF-A0A7M2X2R1-F1
#
_entry.id   AF-A0A7M2X2R1-F1
#
_cell.length_a   1.000
_cell.length_b   1.000
_cell.length_c   1.000
_cell.angle_alpha   90.00
_cell.angle_beta   90.00
_cell.angle_gamma   90.00
#
_symmetry.space_group_name_H-M   'P 1'
#
loop_
_entity.id
_entity.type
_entity.pdbx_description
1 polymer ?
#
loop_
_entity_poly.entity_id
_entity_poly.type
_entity_poly.pdbx_seq_one_letter_code
_entity_poly.pdbx_strand_id
1 'polypeptide(L)'
;MNARLSRFVASLALLLGLGLPASQVRAAAVTVDLTRLMAIQTYAIEDKADDEAFAILTGVAAGKELDMQKLPINGSWKIGPRTPAVEPAKPLGVWKGELADGQFALLTVTLFQGKGDDATVKAFVAKKAEAEKAVAGRSAAKATADEAKKIAADTLKAHKALVKDVKKIVGGSEKKTDHYGGQFTLMLWNNGGKIVKRLDPVGLTFGEHAGIDVKTYTKIKRTRRNVMMKDDAGEWYEEEMLMLNDDENAIRVKMLDTEMIKKDGKDFKNVTDYLAEIQVKADGKALKWKLGGENLGVSDVHAWWDWAD
;
A
#
# COMPACT_ATOMS: atom_id res chain seq x y z
N MET A 1 -27.04 -70.25 -56.80
CA MET A 1 -25.68 -70.82 -56.80
C MET A 1 -24.68 -69.67 -56.85
N ASN A 2 -23.63 -69.77 -56.01
CA ASN A 2 -22.45 -68.89 -55.86
C ASN A 2 -22.71 -67.50 -55.22
N ALA A 3 -21.97 -66.99 -54.24
CA ALA A 3 -21.04 -67.50 -53.24
C ALA A 3 -20.80 -66.36 -52.20
N ARG A 4 -20.70 -66.73 -50.92
CA ARG A 4 -19.85 -66.21 -49.82
C ARG A 4 -19.29 -64.77 -49.91
N LEU A 5 -19.44 -63.95 -48.86
CA LEU A 5 -18.45 -63.78 -47.76
C LEU A 5 -18.88 -62.70 -46.74
N SER A 6 -18.52 -62.96 -45.50
CA SER A 6 -18.77 -62.20 -44.26
C SER A 6 -18.17 -60.79 -44.23
N ARG A 7 -18.72 -59.92 -43.36
CA ARG A 7 -17.95 -59.16 -42.35
C ARG A 7 -18.87 -58.58 -41.28
N PHE A 8 -18.62 -58.98 -40.03
CA PHE A 8 -19.05 -58.32 -38.80
C PHE A 8 -18.54 -56.87 -38.78
N VAL A 9 -19.37 -55.90 -38.40
CA VAL A 9 -18.93 -54.63 -37.83
C VAL A 9 -19.80 -54.30 -36.62
N ALA A 10 -19.14 -54.31 -35.47
CA ALA A 10 -19.64 -53.83 -34.19
C ALA A 10 -19.93 -52.33 -34.25
N SER A 11 -21.01 -51.87 -33.64
CA SER A 11 -21.23 -50.46 -33.33
C SER A 11 -21.27 -50.30 -31.81
N LEU A 12 -20.10 -49.99 -31.27
CA LEU A 12 -19.87 -49.61 -29.87
C LEU A 12 -20.34 -48.16 -29.66
N ALA A 13 -21.00 -47.93 -28.54
CA ALA A 13 -21.58 -46.65 -28.13
C ALA A 13 -20.59 -45.49 -28.14
N LEU A 14 -20.94 -44.40 -28.84
CA LEU A 14 -20.26 -43.11 -28.73
C LEU A 14 -20.95 -42.29 -27.63
N LEU A 15 -20.45 -42.41 -26.40
CA LEU A 15 -20.72 -41.44 -25.33
C LEU A 15 -20.07 -40.11 -25.73
N LEU A 16 -20.86 -39.23 -26.35
CA LEU A 16 -20.52 -37.82 -26.52
C LEU A 16 -20.47 -37.17 -25.13
N GLY A 17 -19.29 -37.21 -24.52
CA GLY A 17 -18.94 -36.32 -23.43
C GLY A 17 -19.01 -34.89 -23.95
N LEU A 18 -20.09 -34.19 -23.63
CA LEU A 18 -20.17 -32.74 -23.70
C LEU A 18 -19.16 -32.18 -22.70
N GLY A 19 -17.92 -32.06 -23.16
CA GLY A 19 -16.90 -31.26 -22.49
C GLY A 19 -17.37 -29.81 -22.52
N LEU A 20 -18.01 -29.36 -21.43
CA LEU A 20 -18.14 -27.94 -21.14
C LEU A 20 -16.72 -27.37 -21.18
N PRO A 21 -16.44 -26.32 -21.98
CA PRO A 21 -15.15 -25.66 -21.90
C PRO A 21 -14.99 -25.19 -20.46
N ALA A 22 -13.93 -25.65 -19.78
CA ALA A 22 -13.50 -25.06 -18.53
C ALA A 22 -13.42 -23.55 -18.78
N SER A 23 -14.31 -22.78 -18.15
CA SER A 23 -14.35 -21.33 -18.29
C SER A 23 -12.96 -20.81 -17.98
N GLN A 24 -12.23 -20.38 -19.01
CA GLN A 24 -10.91 -19.78 -18.82
C GLN A 24 -11.13 -18.53 -17.98
N VAL A 25 -10.76 -18.61 -16.71
CA VAL A 25 -10.78 -17.47 -15.80
C VAL A 25 -9.82 -16.43 -16.38
N ARG A 26 -10.39 -15.36 -16.95
CA ARG A 26 -9.64 -14.31 -17.64
C ARG A 26 -8.73 -13.60 -16.62
N ALA A 27 -7.53 -13.21 -17.07
CA ALA A 27 -6.69 -12.32 -16.31
C ALA A 27 -7.42 -10.99 -16.05
N ALA A 28 -7.38 -10.52 -14.80
CA ALA A 28 -8.01 -9.28 -14.39
C ALA A 28 -7.00 -8.14 -14.53
N ALA A 29 -7.41 -7.05 -15.19
CA ALA A 29 -6.60 -5.83 -15.28
C ALA A 29 -6.73 -5.06 -13.97
N VAL A 30 -5.61 -4.73 -13.33
CA VAL A 30 -5.60 -4.12 -12.00
C VAL A 30 -4.85 -2.79 -12.03
N THR A 31 -5.42 -1.77 -11.39
CA THR A 31 -4.73 -0.50 -11.13
C THR A 31 -4.78 -0.15 -9.65
N VAL A 32 -3.73 0.50 -9.18
CA VAL A 32 -3.60 1.06 -7.83
C VAL A 32 -3.34 2.53 -7.98
N ASP A 33 -4.21 3.35 -7.41
CA ASP A 33 -4.14 4.80 -7.47
C ASP A 33 -3.97 5.36 -6.06
N LEU A 34 -3.07 6.33 -5.92
CA LEU A 34 -3.01 7.25 -4.79
C LEU A 34 -3.96 8.40 -5.14
N THR A 35 -5.08 8.48 -4.44
CA THR A 35 -6.15 9.46 -4.70
C THR A 35 -6.01 10.72 -3.85
N ARG A 36 -5.30 10.64 -2.73
CA ARG A 36 -4.93 11.79 -1.91
C ARG A 36 -3.59 11.55 -1.26
N LEU A 37 -2.78 12.59 -1.14
CA LEU A 37 -1.59 12.62 -0.28
C LEU A 37 -1.41 14.04 0.26
N MET A 38 -1.43 14.20 1.57
CA MET A 38 -1.27 15.50 2.23
C MET A 38 -0.61 15.36 3.60
N ALA A 39 -0.06 16.44 4.13
CA ALA A 39 0.29 16.51 5.55
C ALA A 39 -0.95 16.90 6.37
N ILE A 40 -1.15 16.31 7.54
CA ILE A 40 -2.33 16.55 8.42
C ILE A 40 -1.95 16.93 9.86
N GLN A 41 -0.67 17.00 10.19
CA GLN A 41 -0.23 17.56 11.48
C GLN A 41 1.22 18.00 11.34
N THR A 42 1.51 19.25 11.72
CA THR A 42 2.86 19.78 11.84
C THR A 42 3.02 20.31 13.27
N TYR A 43 3.66 19.55 14.15
CA TYR A 43 3.86 19.94 15.57
C TYR A 43 4.92 21.05 15.77
N ALA A 44 5.02 21.99 14.83
CA ALA A 44 5.63 23.29 15.04
C ALA A 44 4.54 24.34 14.77
N ILE A 45 4.16 25.09 15.80
CA ILE A 45 3.07 26.08 15.86
C ILE A 45 3.34 27.34 14.99
N GLU A 46 4.44 27.35 14.25
CA GLU A 46 4.77 28.44 13.32
C GLU A 46 4.49 27.93 11.91
N ASP A 47 3.62 28.64 11.16
CA ASP A 47 3.25 28.38 9.76
C ASP A 47 4.42 27.78 8.97
N LYS A 48 4.42 26.45 8.84
CA LYS A 48 5.49 25.78 8.11
C LYS A 48 5.31 26.04 6.63
N ALA A 49 6.42 26.44 6.00
CA ALA A 49 6.58 26.33 4.55
C ALA A 49 6.41 24.86 4.12
N ASP A 50 5.97 24.64 2.88
CA ASP A 50 5.82 23.30 2.31
C ASP A 50 7.08 22.45 2.52
N ASP A 51 6.91 21.24 3.04
CA ASP A 51 7.95 20.22 3.07
C ASP A 51 8.15 19.65 1.65
N GLU A 52 9.28 18.97 1.44
CA GLU A 52 9.47 18.14 0.25
C GLU A 52 9.23 16.69 0.61
N ALA A 53 8.53 15.96 -0.25
CA ALA A 53 8.36 14.52 -0.07
C ALA A 53 8.33 13.78 -1.40
N PHE A 54 8.75 12.52 -1.37
CA PHE A 54 8.59 11.59 -2.48
C PHE A 54 8.24 10.22 -1.92
N ALA A 55 7.68 9.35 -2.76
CA ALA A 55 7.50 7.96 -2.42
C ALA A 55 8.32 7.06 -3.36
N ILE A 56 8.61 5.86 -2.90
CA ILE A 56 9.14 4.78 -3.74
C ILE A 56 8.15 3.62 -3.75
N LEU A 57 7.92 3.08 -4.94
CA LEU A 57 7.23 1.81 -5.15
C LEU A 57 8.27 0.72 -5.38
N THR A 58 8.15 -0.37 -4.64
CA THR A 58 8.91 -1.61 -4.83
C THR A 58 7.96 -2.80 -4.67
N GLY A 59 8.34 -3.99 -5.14
CA GLY A 59 7.52 -5.17 -4.90
C GLY A 59 7.74 -6.26 -5.93
N VAL A 60 6.79 -7.19 -5.96
CA VAL A 60 6.73 -8.29 -6.92
C VAL A 60 5.35 -8.36 -7.54
N ALA A 61 5.26 -8.73 -8.82
CA ALA A 61 4.01 -9.01 -9.49
C ALA A 61 4.16 -10.23 -10.41
N ALA A 62 3.26 -11.19 -10.27
CA ALA A 62 3.27 -12.44 -11.04
C ALA A 62 4.66 -13.13 -11.04
N GLY A 63 5.33 -13.13 -9.89
CA GLY A 63 6.63 -13.77 -9.68
C GLY A 63 7.84 -12.99 -10.21
N LYS A 64 7.64 -11.75 -10.68
CA LYS A 64 8.71 -10.87 -11.15
C LYS A 64 8.89 -9.70 -10.18
N GLU A 65 10.14 -9.41 -9.82
CA GLU A 65 10.46 -8.16 -9.11
C GLU A 65 10.10 -6.97 -9.98
N LEU A 66 9.55 -5.94 -9.35
CA LEU A 66 9.32 -4.65 -9.96
C LEU A 66 10.59 -3.81 -9.83
N ASP A 67 10.97 -3.14 -10.91
CA ASP A 67 11.95 -2.07 -10.81
C ASP A 67 11.43 -1.00 -9.84
N MET A 68 12.32 -0.51 -8.98
CA MET A 68 11.98 0.56 -8.04
C MET A 68 11.53 1.80 -8.82
N GLN A 69 10.34 2.32 -8.50
CA GLN A 69 9.82 3.53 -9.12
C GLN A 69 9.74 4.65 -8.08
N LYS A 70 10.25 5.84 -8.43
CA LYS A 70 10.07 7.05 -7.62
C LYS A 70 8.79 7.77 -8.02
N LEU A 71 8.07 8.31 -7.04
CA LEU A 71 6.84 9.06 -7.19
C LEU A 71 7.04 10.43 -6.48
N PRO A 72 6.93 11.57 -7.19
CA PRO A 72 6.77 11.67 -8.63
C PRO A 72 8.05 11.21 -9.35
N ILE A 73 7.94 10.86 -10.63
CA ILE A 73 9.09 10.38 -11.43
C ILE A 73 10.22 11.42 -11.44
N ASN A 74 9.87 12.70 -11.51
CA ASN A 74 10.80 13.81 -11.53
C ASN A 74 10.68 14.62 -10.23
N GLY A 75 11.77 14.70 -9.46
CA GLY A 75 11.85 15.55 -8.26
C GLY A 75 11.10 14.98 -7.05
N SER A 76 10.49 15.90 -6.30
CA SER A 76 9.67 15.65 -5.10
C SER A 76 8.43 16.53 -5.15
N TRP A 77 7.40 16.17 -4.39
CA TRP A 77 6.25 17.03 -4.15
C TRP A 77 6.60 18.11 -3.14
N LYS A 78 6.04 19.30 -3.32
CA LYS A 78 5.79 20.22 -2.20
C LYS A 78 4.55 19.73 -1.48
N ILE A 79 4.67 19.49 -0.17
CA ILE A 79 3.60 18.94 0.64
C ILE A 79 3.45 19.70 1.95
N GLY A 80 2.21 20.05 2.27
CA GLY A 80 1.87 20.72 3.51
C GLY A 80 0.39 20.56 3.81
N PRO A 81 -0.09 21.01 4.98
CA PRO A 81 -1.51 20.94 5.33
C PRO A 81 -2.40 21.64 4.31
N ARG A 82 -1.92 22.75 3.73
CA ARG A 82 -2.63 23.55 2.73
C ARG A 82 -2.17 23.28 1.29
N THR A 83 -1.25 22.34 1.10
CA THR A 83 -0.61 22.03 -0.18
C THR A 83 -0.58 20.51 -0.36
N PRO A 84 -1.71 19.88 -0.72
CA PRO A 84 -1.75 18.44 -0.96
C PRO A 84 -0.86 18.08 -2.16
N ALA A 85 -0.06 17.03 -2.02
CA ALA A 85 0.78 16.50 -3.09
C ALA A 85 -0.04 15.77 -4.17
N VAL A 86 -1.14 15.12 -3.75
CA VAL A 86 -2.08 14.45 -4.63
C VAL A 86 -3.50 14.76 -4.18
N GLU A 87 -4.37 15.07 -5.14
CA GLU A 87 -5.77 15.44 -4.90
C GLU A 87 -6.73 14.46 -5.59
N PRO A 88 -7.95 14.26 -5.06
CA PRO A 88 -8.92 13.32 -5.63
C PRO A 88 -9.30 13.62 -7.09
N ALA A 89 -9.26 14.89 -7.49
CA ALA A 89 -9.54 15.31 -8.87
C ALA A 89 -8.45 14.90 -9.87
N LYS A 90 -7.22 14.64 -9.39
CA LYS A 90 -6.09 14.18 -10.20
C LYS A 90 -5.32 13.07 -9.48
N PRO A 91 -5.90 11.86 -9.39
CA PRO A 91 -5.24 10.73 -8.77
C PRO A 91 -3.91 10.40 -9.46
N LEU A 92 -2.93 9.97 -8.69
CA LEU A 92 -1.67 9.47 -9.17
C LEU A 92 -1.72 7.96 -9.31
N GLY A 93 -1.50 7.44 -10.53
CA GLY A 93 -1.33 6.00 -10.75
C GLY A 93 -0.04 5.51 -10.07
N VAL A 94 -0.18 4.61 -9.11
CA VAL A 94 0.95 3.98 -8.40
C VAL A 94 1.42 2.74 -9.16
N TRP A 95 0.49 1.87 -9.55
CA TRP A 95 0.81 0.64 -10.26
C TRP A 95 -0.31 0.21 -11.19
N LYS A 96 0.04 -0.45 -12.29
CA LYS A 96 -0.89 -1.06 -13.24
C LYS A 96 -0.32 -2.39 -13.75
N GLY A 97 -1.16 -3.41 -13.82
CA GLY A 97 -0.77 -4.71 -14.36
C GLY A 97 -1.98 -5.61 -14.64
N GLU A 98 -1.71 -6.84 -15.06
CA GLU A 98 -2.71 -7.89 -15.24
C GLU A 98 -2.34 -9.09 -14.37
N LEU A 99 -3.33 -9.68 -13.69
CA LEU A 99 -3.16 -10.86 -12.86
C LEU A 99 -4.02 -11.99 -13.40
N ALA A 100 -3.41 -13.07 -13.88
CA ALA A 100 -4.10 -14.31 -14.21
C ALA A 100 -4.56 -15.04 -12.94
N ASP A 101 -5.42 -16.06 -13.10
CA ASP A 101 -5.92 -16.83 -11.97
C ASP A 101 -4.80 -17.43 -11.10
N GLY A 102 -4.93 -17.22 -9.79
CA GLY A 102 -3.97 -17.55 -8.75
C GLY A 102 -2.78 -16.59 -8.64
N GLN A 103 -2.58 -15.66 -9.58
CA GLN A 103 -1.46 -14.71 -9.53
C GLN A 103 -1.69 -13.58 -8.55
N PHE A 104 -0.60 -13.04 -8.01
CA PHE A 104 -0.65 -11.91 -7.10
C PHE A 104 0.40 -10.84 -7.42
N ALA A 105 0.15 -9.64 -6.88
CA ALA A 105 1.13 -8.58 -6.71
C ALA A 105 1.26 -8.24 -5.23
N LEU A 106 2.48 -8.06 -4.76
CA LEU A 106 2.82 -7.58 -3.43
C LEU A 106 3.62 -6.30 -3.61
N LEU A 107 2.95 -5.17 -3.43
CA LEU A 107 3.46 -3.83 -3.67
C LEU A 107 3.78 -3.16 -2.34
N THR A 108 4.86 -2.41 -2.24
CA THR A 108 5.16 -1.59 -1.06
C THR A 108 5.47 -0.17 -1.48
N VAL A 109 4.71 0.77 -0.94
CA VAL A 109 4.92 2.20 -1.11
C VAL A 109 5.55 2.73 0.17
N THR A 110 6.70 3.37 0.06
CA THR A 110 7.40 4.01 1.19
C THR A 110 7.52 5.50 0.93
N LEU A 111 7.05 6.31 1.87
CA LEU A 111 7.13 7.77 1.83
C LEU A 111 8.40 8.25 2.54
N PHE A 112 9.06 9.22 1.92
CA PHE A 112 10.19 9.93 2.49
C PHE A 112 9.94 11.43 2.46
N GLN A 113 10.36 12.11 3.51
CA GLN A 113 10.50 13.56 3.53
C GLN A 113 11.89 13.93 3.01
N GLY A 114 11.96 14.75 1.97
CA GLY A 114 13.18 15.17 1.31
C GLY A 114 13.07 15.15 -0.21
N LYS A 115 14.22 15.20 -0.90
CA LYS A 115 14.30 15.31 -2.36
C LYS A 115 14.59 13.98 -3.06
N GLY A 116 15.07 12.97 -2.34
CA GLY A 116 15.40 11.67 -2.91
C GLY A 116 16.74 11.65 -3.65
N ASP A 117 17.66 12.52 -3.25
CA ASP A 117 18.99 12.70 -3.86
C ASP A 117 20.11 12.02 -3.04
N ASP A 118 19.74 11.26 -2.00
CA ASP A 118 20.68 10.78 -0.98
C ASP A 118 20.93 9.26 -1.03
N ALA A 119 22.12 8.85 -0.58
CA ALA A 119 22.54 7.44 -0.47
C ALA A 119 21.68 6.63 0.52
N THR A 120 21.01 7.31 1.44
CA THR A 120 20.11 6.78 2.47
C THR A 120 18.92 6.03 1.90
N VAL A 121 18.32 6.52 0.82
CA VAL A 121 17.21 5.84 0.12
C VAL A 121 17.66 4.51 -0.47
N LYS A 122 18.84 4.50 -1.11
CA LYS A 122 19.43 3.27 -1.67
C LYS A 122 19.75 2.25 -0.57
N ALA A 123 20.29 2.71 0.55
CA ALA A 123 20.56 1.86 1.71
C ALA A 123 19.27 1.25 2.29
N PHE A 124 18.21 2.06 2.39
CA PHE A 124 16.89 1.57 2.81
C PHE A 124 16.33 0.51 1.86
N VAL A 125 16.35 0.77 0.56
CA VAL A 125 15.86 -0.17 -0.46
C VAL A 125 16.65 -1.48 -0.42
N ALA A 126 17.97 -1.42 -0.27
CA ALA A 126 18.81 -2.62 -0.14
C ALA A 126 18.46 -3.43 1.12
N LYS A 127 18.34 -2.78 2.29
CA LYS A 127 17.96 -3.44 3.55
C LYS A 127 16.55 -4.01 3.52
N LYS A 128 15.62 -3.30 2.87
CA LYS A 128 14.26 -3.80 2.63
C LYS A 128 14.28 -5.05 1.76
N ALA A 129 15.02 -5.02 0.64
CA ALA A 129 15.15 -6.19 -0.23
C ALA A 129 15.78 -7.39 0.50
N GLU A 130 16.78 -7.17 1.37
CA GLU A 130 17.34 -8.20 2.24
C GLU A 130 16.30 -8.80 3.19
N ALA A 131 15.52 -7.97 3.87
CA ALA A 131 14.46 -8.42 4.78
C ALA A 131 13.37 -9.22 4.04
N GLU A 132 13.05 -8.82 2.81
CA GLU A 132 12.03 -9.47 1.98
C GLU A 132 12.46 -10.82 1.40
N LYS A 133 13.77 -11.07 1.22
CA LYS A 133 14.29 -12.38 0.78
C LYS A 133 13.95 -13.51 1.76
N ALA A 134 13.74 -13.20 3.04
CA ALA A 134 13.35 -14.18 4.04
C ALA A 134 11.86 -14.58 3.98
N VAL A 135 11.05 -13.89 3.17
CA VAL A 135 9.61 -14.17 3.03
C VAL A 135 9.40 -15.29 2.00
N ALA A 136 9.13 -16.50 2.51
CA ALA A 136 8.83 -17.66 1.67
C ALA A 136 7.61 -17.40 0.78
N GLY A 137 7.70 -17.79 -0.49
CA GLY A 137 6.60 -17.63 -1.45
C GLY A 137 6.45 -16.22 -2.04
N ARG A 138 7.18 -15.20 -1.55
CA ARG A 138 7.10 -13.83 -2.08
C ARG A 138 7.31 -13.78 -3.60
N SER A 139 8.33 -14.47 -4.12
CA SER A 139 8.64 -14.47 -5.55
C SER A 139 7.88 -15.53 -6.35
N ALA A 140 6.91 -16.22 -5.74
CA ALA A 140 6.06 -17.15 -6.47
C ALA A 140 5.15 -16.39 -7.46
N ALA A 141 4.91 -16.97 -8.64
CA ALA A 141 3.99 -16.36 -9.59
C ALA A 141 2.53 -16.48 -9.16
N LYS A 142 2.21 -17.53 -8.39
CA LYS A 142 0.87 -17.87 -7.91
C LYS A 142 0.89 -18.21 -6.43
N ALA A 143 -0.25 -18.06 -5.79
CA ALA A 143 -0.51 -18.46 -4.42
C ALA A 143 -1.95 -18.99 -4.27
N THR A 144 -2.14 -19.93 -3.36
CA THR A 144 -3.45 -20.24 -2.77
C THR A 144 -3.87 -19.14 -1.80
N ALA A 145 -5.12 -19.19 -1.33
CA ALA A 145 -5.62 -18.24 -0.32
C ALA A 145 -4.72 -18.21 0.93
N ASP A 146 -4.38 -19.38 1.48
CA ASP A 146 -3.60 -19.49 2.72
C ASP A 146 -2.14 -19.05 2.54
N GLU A 147 -1.54 -19.39 1.40
CA GLU A 147 -0.21 -18.89 1.03
C GLU A 147 -0.21 -17.36 0.88
N ALA A 148 -1.23 -16.79 0.24
CA ALA A 148 -1.37 -15.34 0.13
C ALA A 148 -1.48 -14.67 1.50
N LYS A 149 -2.24 -15.25 2.45
CA LYS A 149 -2.30 -14.71 3.82
C LYS A 149 -0.95 -14.78 4.52
N LYS A 150 -0.25 -15.89 4.35
CA LYS A 150 1.06 -16.12 4.96
C LYS A 150 2.12 -15.17 4.39
N ILE A 151 2.18 -15.01 3.07
CA ILE A 151 3.09 -14.07 2.40
C ILE A 151 2.88 -12.65 2.94
N ALA A 152 1.63 -12.19 3.02
CA ALA A 152 1.34 -10.85 3.53
C ALA A 152 1.74 -10.69 5.01
N ALA A 153 1.43 -11.67 5.86
CA ALA A 153 1.79 -11.65 7.28
C ALA A 153 3.30 -11.69 7.53
N ASP A 154 4.03 -12.55 6.81
CA ASP A 154 5.48 -12.67 6.92
C ASP A 154 6.19 -11.42 6.36
N THR A 155 5.66 -10.83 5.27
CA THR A 155 6.12 -9.53 4.76
C THR A 155 5.97 -8.43 5.80
N LEU A 156 4.78 -8.30 6.39
CA LEU A 156 4.52 -7.33 7.44
C LEU A 156 5.48 -7.52 8.63
N LYS A 157 5.73 -8.77 9.05
CA LYS A 157 6.70 -9.08 10.11
C LYS A 157 8.12 -8.61 9.74
N ALA A 158 8.57 -8.89 8.52
CA ALA A 158 9.88 -8.46 8.03
C ALA A 158 10.00 -6.92 8.01
N HIS A 159 8.96 -6.22 7.52
CA HIS A 159 8.94 -4.76 7.50
C HIS A 159 8.91 -4.15 8.89
N LYS A 160 8.15 -4.71 9.84
CA LYS A 160 8.19 -4.26 11.23
C LYS A 160 9.60 -4.37 11.83
N ALA A 161 10.32 -5.45 11.52
CA ALA A 161 11.70 -5.62 11.98
C ALA A 161 12.63 -4.58 11.36
N LEU A 162 12.55 -4.36 10.04
CA LEU A 162 13.32 -3.34 9.33
C LEU A 162 13.08 -1.94 9.91
N VAL A 163 11.82 -1.57 10.10
CA VAL A 163 11.42 -0.21 10.49
C VAL A 163 11.90 0.14 11.91
N LYS A 164 12.05 -0.85 12.82
CA LYS A 164 12.67 -0.62 14.14
C LYS A 164 14.08 -0.04 14.04
N ASP A 165 14.82 -0.40 13.01
CA ASP A 165 16.20 0.00 12.79
C ASP A 165 16.35 1.12 11.75
N VAL A 166 15.25 1.70 11.24
CA VAL A 166 15.30 2.63 10.10
C VAL A 166 16.21 3.84 10.34
N LYS A 167 16.32 4.33 11.58
CA LYS A 167 17.23 5.43 11.95
C LYS A 167 18.71 5.13 11.70
N LYS A 168 19.11 3.87 11.80
CA LYS A 168 20.48 3.44 11.47
C LYS A 168 20.71 3.40 9.96
N ILE A 169 19.62 3.32 9.19
CA ILE A 169 19.64 3.10 7.74
C ILE A 169 19.55 4.42 6.98
N VAL A 170 18.62 5.30 7.35
CA VAL A 170 18.35 6.55 6.63
C VAL A 170 19.08 7.78 7.22
N GLY A 171 19.99 7.55 8.16
CA GLY A 171 20.66 8.62 8.90
C GLY A 171 19.85 9.04 10.12
N GLY A 172 20.56 9.60 11.11
CA GLY A 172 19.94 10.15 12.31
C GLY A 172 18.99 11.30 11.98
N SER A 173 18.30 11.80 13.00
CA SER A 173 17.29 12.85 12.93
C SER A 173 17.80 14.25 12.53
N GLU A 174 18.89 14.32 11.77
CA GLU A 174 19.54 15.55 11.34
C GLU A 174 18.96 16.04 10.00
N LYS A 175 18.72 17.35 9.88
CA LYS A 175 18.12 18.06 8.74
C LYS A 175 18.69 17.83 7.33
N LYS A 176 19.79 17.09 7.18
CA LYS A 176 20.59 17.03 5.93
C LYS A 176 20.35 15.78 5.08
N THR A 177 19.54 14.84 5.54
CA THR A 177 19.25 13.57 4.84
C THR A 177 17.76 13.42 4.57
N ASP A 178 17.37 12.52 3.66
CA ASP A 178 15.97 12.16 3.47
C ASP A 178 15.45 11.38 4.71
N HIS A 179 14.27 11.73 5.24
CA HIS A 179 13.70 11.14 6.45
C HIS A 179 12.57 10.17 6.13
N TYR A 180 12.44 9.12 6.93
CA TYR A 180 11.44 8.07 6.73
C TYR A 180 10.07 8.52 7.25
N GLY A 181 9.12 8.71 6.34
CA GLY A 181 7.75 9.11 6.68
C GLY A 181 6.80 7.93 6.93
N GLY A 182 7.17 6.70 6.60
CA GLY A 182 6.31 5.52 6.75
C GLY A 182 6.17 4.71 5.46
N GLN A 183 5.53 3.55 5.56
CA GLN A 183 5.23 2.73 4.39
C GLN A 183 3.91 2.00 4.54
N PHE A 184 3.41 1.46 3.43
CA PHE A 184 2.37 0.46 3.45
C PHE A 184 2.59 -0.58 2.37
N THR A 185 2.16 -1.80 2.64
CA THR A 185 2.20 -2.91 1.69
C THR A 185 0.79 -3.23 1.21
N LEU A 186 0.62 -3.45 -0.09
CA LEU A 186 -0.64 -3.83 -0.72
C LEU A 186 -0.45 -5.19 -1.39
N MET A 187 -1.17 -6.20 -0.92
CA MET A 187 -1.30 -7.48 -1.60
C MET A 187 -2.58 -7.51 -2.43
N LEU A 188 -2.44 -7.83 -3.71
CA LEU A 188 -3.51 -7.98 -4.69
C LEU A 188 -3.43 -9.40 -5.24
N TRP A 189 -4.50 -10.18 -5.16
CA TRP A 189 -4.50 -11.58 -5.58
C TRP A 189 -5.74 -11.88 -6.42
N ASN A 190 -5.55 -12.48 -7.59
CA ASN A 190 -6.66 -12.97 -8.40
C ASN A 190 -7.06 -14.37 -7.93
N ASN A 191 -8.20 -14.47 -7.24
CA ASN A 191 -8.79 -15.71 -6.76
C ASN A 191 -10.01 -16.08 -7.60
N GLY A 192 -9.85 -16.98 -8.57
CA GLY A 192 -10.97 -17.45 -9.39
C GLY A 192 -11.62 -16.34 -10.22
N GLY A 193 -10.85 -15.33 -10.65
CA GLY A 193 -11.33 -14.20 -11.45
C GLY A 193 -11.72 -12.97 -10.63
N LYS A 194 -11.61 -13.06 -9.30
CA LYS A 194 -11.94 -11.97 -8.39
C LYS A 194 -10.66 -11.42 -7.75
N ILE A 195 -10.45 -10.12 -7.86
CA ILE A 195 -9.34 -9.45 -7.18
C ILE A 195 -9.66 -9.28 -5.70
N VAL A 196 -8.91 -10.01 -4.89
CA VAL A 196 -8.85 -9.89 -3.44
C VAL A 196 -7.69 -8.95 -3.09
N LYS A 197 -7.88 -8.10 -2.07
CA LYS A 197 -6.89 -7.08 -1.69
C LYS A 197 -6.71 -6.96 -0.19
N ARG A 198 -5.50 -6.60 0.22
CA ARG A 198 -5.08 -6.39 1.61
C ARG A 198 -4.05 -5.28 1.70
N LEU A 199 -4.21 -4.37 2.66
CA LEU A 199 -3.31 -3.22 2.85
C LEU A 199 -2.79 -3.19 4.30
N ASP A 200 -1.46 -3.12 4.43
CA ASP A 200 -0.71 -3.26 5.67
C ASP A 200 0.21 -2.02 5.87
N PRO A 201 -0.30 -0.92 6.47
CA PRO A 201 0.51 0.19 6.95
C PRO A 201 1.55 -0.20 7.99
N VAL A 202 2.79 0.25 7.82
CA VAL A 202 3.87 0.14 8.81
C VAL A 202 4.53 1.51 8.96
N GLY A 203 4.58 2.01 10.19
CA GLY A 203 5.27 3.26 10.49
C GLY A 203 5.85 3.25 11.89
N LEU A 204 6.72 4.22 12.17
CA LEU A 204 7.14 4.52 13.53
C LEU A 204 6.20 5.55 14.11
N THR A 205 5.88 5.45 15.40
CA THR A 205 5.42 6.61 16.15
C THR A 205 6.55 7.13 16.97
N PHE A 206 7.08 8.28 16.60
CA PHE A 206 7.82 9.07 17.56
C PHE A 206 6.88 10.11 18.17
N GLY A 207 6.69 10.02 19.50
CA GLY A 207 5.86 10.92 20.31
C GLY A 207 4.49 10.29 20.63
N GLU A 208 4.29 9.64 21.78
CA GLU A 208 4.07 10.32 23.08
C GLU A 208 4.95 9.82 24.25
N HIS A 209 5.68 8.69 24.15
CA HIS A 209 6.15 7.97 25.35
C HIS A 209 7.60 7.45 25.37
N ALA A 210 8.58 8.20 24.86
CA ALA A 210 10.00 7.80 24.95
C ALA A 210 10.31 6.36 24.44
N GLY A 211 9.54 5.85 23.47
CA GLY A 211 9.60 4.47 22.98
C GLY A 211 9.92 4.33 21.49
N ILE A 212 10.43 3.16 21.10
CA ILE A 212 10.69 2.68 19.73
C ILE A 212 9.44 1.90 19.28
N ASP A 213 8.27 2.53 19.32
CA ASP A 213 7.02 1.83 19.03
C ASP A 213 6.75 1.85 17.53
N VAL A 214 6.82 0.66 16.93
CA VAL A 214 6.34 0.42 15.56
C VAL A 214 4.83 0.29 15.62
N LYS A 215 4.13 1.19 14.96
CA LYS A 215 2.68 1.19 14.87
C LYS A 215 2.26 0.62 13.51
N THR A 216 1.26 -0.26 13.56
CA THR A 216 0.70 -0.93 12.39
C THR A 216 -0.79 -0.69 12.42
N TYR A 217 -1.25 0.17 11.51
CA TYR A 217 -2.67 0.29 11.23
C TYR A 217 -3.00 -0.72 10.15
N THR A 218 -4.26 -1.01 9.92
CA THR A 218 -4.74 -1.63 8.68
C THR A 218 -5.50 -0.59 7.86
N LYS A 219 -6.30 0.24 8.56
CA LYS A 219 -7.32 1.14 7.98
C LYS A 219 -7.61 2.31 8.92
N ILE A 220 -7.89 3.49 8.38
CA ILE A 220 -8.25 4.68 9.18
C ILE A 220 -9.66 5.14 8.85
N LYS A 221 -10.61 4.87 9.74
CA LYS A 221 -11.98 5.33 9.59
C LYS A 221 -12.18 6.79 9.99
N ARG A 222 -11.49 7.23 11.04
CA ARG A 222 -11.62 8.55 11.65
C ARG A 222 -10.29 9.27 11.65
N THR A 223 -10.30 10.56 11.35
CA THR A 223 -9.15 11.44 11.62
C THR A 223 -9.40 12.18 12.94
N ARG A 224 -8.39 12.86 13.48
CA ARG A 224 -8.66 13.90 14.48
C ARG A 224 -9.07 15.20 13.74
N ARG A 225 -9.50 16.22 14.46
CA ARG A 225 -9.59 17.59 13.92
C ARG A 225 -8.18 18.15 13.80
N ASN A 226 -7.53 17.86 12.67
CA ASN A 226 -6.20 18.33 12.33
C ASN A 226 -5.98 18.42 10.81
N VAL A 227 -7.00 18.09 10.01
CA VAL A 227 -6.91 18.17 8.56
C VAL A 227 -7.31 19.57 8.13
N MET A 228 -6.43 20.27 7.41
CA MET A 228 -6.76 21.55 6.81
C MET A 228 -7.60 21.33 5.55
N MET A 229 -8.77 21.95 5.49
CA MET A 229 -9.71 21.90 4.37
C MET A 229 -10.08 23.32 3.94
N LYS A 230 -10.46 23.50 2.67
CA LYS A 230 -11.04 24.76 2.20
C LYS A 230 -12.54 24.74 2.34
N ASP A 231 -13.13 25.84 2.81
CA ASP A 231 -14.58 26.04 2.75
C ASP A 231 -15.03 26.49 1.36
N ASP A 232 -16.33 26.73 1.20
CA ASP A 232 -16.92 27.20 -0.06
C ASP A 232 -16.39 28.59 -0.50
N ALA A 233 -15.85 29.38 0.44
CA ALA A 233 -15.21 30.66 0.17
C ALA A 233 -13.71 30.53 -0.17
N GLY A 234 -13.14 29.33 -0.02
CA GLY A 234 -11.73 29.04 -0.25
C GLY A 234 -10.82 29.29 0.97
N GLU A 235 -11.41 29.62 2.12
CA GLU A 235 -10.69 29.85 3.37
C GLU A 235 -10.35 28.52 4.06
N TRP A 236 -9.18 28.49 4.68
CA TRP A 236 -8.67 27.27 5.30
C TRP A 236 -9.15 27.12 6.75
N TYR A 237 -9.70 25.97 7.09
CA TYR A 237 -10.12 25.61 8.45
C TYR A 237 -9.70 24.19 8.82
N GLU A 238 -9.60 23.93 10.13
CA GLU A 238 -9.33 22.59 10.65
C GLU A 238 -10.62 21.78 10.76
N GLU A 239 -10.61 20.59 10.17
CA GLU A 239 -11.73 19.67 10.18
C GLU A 239 -11.30 18.26 10.60
N GLU A 240 -12.25 17.52 11.14
CA GLU A 240 -12.23 16.06 11.11
C GLU A 240 -12.80 15.61 9.76
N MET A 241 -12.03 14.85 8.97
CA MET A 241 -12.55 14.31 7.72
C MET A 241 -13.71 13.36 8.00
N LEU A 242 -14.75 13.43 7.17
CA LEU A 242 -15.89 12.52 7.22
C LEU A 242 -15.44 11.07 7.40
N MET A 243 -16.06 10.40 8.35
CA MET A 243 -15.78 9.00 8.65
C MET A 243 -15.98 8.15 7.39
N LEU A 244 -15.01 7.27 7.11
CA LEU A 244 -15.16 6.28 6.04
C LEU A 244 -16.29 5.31 6.38
N ASN A 245 -17.22 5.10 5.46
CA ASN A 245 -18.29 4.12 5.60
C ASN A 245 -17.75 2.69 5.47
N ASP A 246 -18.60 1.68 5.70
CA ASP A 246 -18.15 0.28 5.67
C ASP A 246 -17.82 -0.27 4.27
N ASP A 247 -17.93 0.58 3.23
CA ASP A 247 -18.03 0.19 1.82
C ASP A 247 -17.37 1.23 0.86
N GLU A 248 -16.20 1.73 1.24
CA GLU A 248 -15.54 2.84 0.54
C GLU A 248 -14.69 2.40 -0.66
N ASN A 249 -14.64 3.22 -1.70
CA ASN A 249 -13.82 2.95 -2.90
C ASN A 249 -12.34 3.33 -2.72
N ALA A 250 -11.99 3.96 -1.61
CA ALA A 250 -10.63 4.28 -1.23
C ALA A 250 -10.44 4.03 0.27
N ILE A 251 -9.21 3.75 0.67
CA ILE A 251 -8.86 3.53 2.08
C ILE A 251 -7.80 4.53 2.53
N ARG A 252 -7.97 5.06 3.74
CA ARG A 252 -7.03 6.01 4.36
C ARG A 252 -5.90 5.28 5.08
N VAL A 253 -4.69 5.77 4.88
CA VAL A 253 -3.44 5.32 5.49
C VAL A 253 -2.74 6.54 6.10
N LYS A 254 -2.41 6.47 7.39
CA LYS A 254 -1.60 7.49 8.07
C LYS A 254 -0.16 7.01 8.15
N MET A 255 0.74 7.92 7.82
CA MET A 255 2.18 7.79 7.86
C MET A 255 2.69 8.94 8.74
N LEU A 256 3.85 8.77 9.37
CA LEU A 256 4.40 9.72 10.32
C LEU A 256 5.91 9.81 10.12
N ASP A 257 6.40 11.02 9.91
CA ASP A 257 7.81 11.37 9.99
C ASP A 257 8.13 12.05 11.31
N THR A 258 9.37 11.89 11.80
CA THR A 258 9.86 12.68 12.91
C THR A 258 11.31 13.06 12.74
N GLU A 259 11.51 14.36 12.83
CA GLU A 259 12.79 15.04 12.72
C GLU A 259 13.19 15.65 14.08
N MET A 260 14.49 15.75 14.35
CA MET A 260 15.00 16.58 15.44
C MET A 260 15.51 17.89 14.86
N ILE A 261 14.94 19.00 15.31
CA ILE A 261 15.34 20.34 14.88
C ILE A 261 16.04 21.06 16.03
N LYS A 262 17.06 21.87 15.73
CA LYS A 262 17.65 22.79 16.71
C LYS A 262 16.96 24.15 16.62
N LYS A 263 16.41 24.63 17.73
CA LYS A 263 15.88 26.00 17.90
C LYS A 263 16.49 26.57 19.18
N ASP A 264 17.10 27.75 19.09
CA ASP A 264 17.74 28.44 20.22
C ASP A 264 18.72 27.57 21.03
N GLY A 265 19.51 26.73 20.33
CA GLY A 265 20.49 25.84 20.94
C GLY A 265 19.91 24.61 21.65
N LYS A 266 18.58 24.40 21.59
CA LYS A 266 17.89 23.23 22.15
C LYS A 266 17.36 22.33 21.05
N ASP A 267 17.35 21.03 21.31
CA ASP A 267 16.77 20.03 20.42
C ASP A 267 15.26 19.95 20.63
N PHE A 268 14.50 20.07 19.55
CA PHE A 268 13.04 19.94 19.51
C PHE A 268 12.65 18.80 18.58
N LYS A 269 11.61 18.05 18.95
CA LYS A 269 10.99 17.06 18.07
C LYS A 269 10.00 17.77 17.16
N ASN A 270 10.15 17.52 15.86
CA ASN A 270 9.22 17.95 14.84
C ASN A 270 8.55 16.69 14.26
N VAL A 271 7.22 16.65 14.29
CA VAL A 271 6.43 15.51 13.78
C VAL A 271 5.59 15.99 12.62
N THR A 272 5.70 15.29 11.49
CA THR A 272 4.86 15.49 10.31
C THR A 272 4.01 14.25 10.09
N ASP A 273 2.69 14.39 10.23
CA ASP A 273 1.75 13.34 9.86
C ASP A 273 1.35 13.46 8.40
N TYR A 274 1.37 12.35 7.67
CA TYR A 274 0.90 12.24 6.30
C TYR A 274 -0.36 11.39 6.24
N LEU A 275 -1.32 11.80 5.40
CA LEU A 275 -2.52 11.04 5.08
C LEU A 275 -2.53 10.71 3.60
N ALA A 276 -2.60 9.42 3.29
CA ALA A 276 -2.75 8.89 1.95
C ALA A 276 -4.12 8.21 1.78
N GLU A 277 -4.75 8.34 0.61
CA GLU A 277 -5.95 7.59 0.23
C GLU A 277 -5.67 6.67 -0.97
N ILE A 278 -5.86 5.36 -0.80
CA ILE A 278 -5.51 4.34 -1.80
C ILE A 278 -6.77 3.72 -2.40
N GLN A 279 -6.85 3.72 -3.72
CA GLN A 279 -7.91 3.07 -4.48
C GLN A 279 -7.33 1.92 -5.31
N VAL A 280 -8.06 0.80 -5.35
CA VAL A 280 -7.75 -0.34 -6.23
C VAL A 280 -8.88 -0.49 -7.21
N LYS A 281 -8.56 -0.67 -8.50
CA LYS A 281 -9.54 -0.99 -9.54
C LYS A 281 -9.23 -2.36 -10.13
N ALA A 282 -10.26 -3.13 -10.43
CA ALA A 282 -10.17 -4.31 -11.29
C ALA A 282 -11.10 -4.12 -12.50
N ASP A 283 -10.57 -4.35 -13.70
CA ASP A 283 -11.25 -4.20 -14.98
C ASP A 283 -11.96 -2.83 -15.11
N GLY A 284 -11.26 -1.79 -14.66
CA GLY A 284 -11.72 -0.39 -14.69
C GLY A 284 -12.71 0.00 -13.58
N LYS A 285 -13.14 -0.95 -12.73
CA LYS A 285 -14.09 -0.69 -11.65
C LYS A 285 -13.37 -0.58 -10.31
N ALA A 286 -13.67 0.48 -9.56
CA ALA A 286 -13.17 0.62 -8.19
C ALA A 286 -13.70 -0.53 -7.32
N LEU A 287 -12.79 -1.13 -6.56
CA LEU A 287 -13.10 -2.18 -5.61
C LEU A 287 -13.36 -1.56 -4.24
N LYS A 288 -14.47 -1.96 -3.62
CA LYS A 288 -14.82 -1.52 -2.27
C LYS A 288 -13.88 -2.09 -1.21
N TRP A 289 -13.61 -1.30 -0.18
CA TRP A 289 -12.94 -1.72 1.04
C TRP A 289 -13.99 -2.01 2.09
N LYS A 290 -14.07 -3.27 2.52
CA LYS A 290 -14.88 -3.64 3.68
C LYS A 290 -14.19 -3.14 4.94
N LEU A 291 -14.93 -2.37 5.73
CA LEU A 291 -14.44 -1.70 6.92
C LEU A 291 -15.13 -2.20 8.21
N GLY A 292 -16.21 -2.97 8.11
CA GLY A 292 -16.93 -3.55 9.26
C GLY A 292 -16.11 -4.62 10.02
N GLY A 293 -16.33 -4.72 11.34
CA GLY A 293 -15.67 -5.70 12.22
C GLY A 293 -14.37 -5.24 12.90
N GLU A 294 -13.87 -4.07 12.54
CA GLU A 294 -12.56 -3.57 13.00
C GLU A 294 -12.67 -2.59 14.19
N ASN A 295 -11.70 -2.66 15.11
CA ASN A 295 -11.62 -1.76 16.27
C ASN A 295 -11.52 -0.29 15.84
N LEU A 296 -12.52 0.50 16.20
CA LEU A 296 -12.58 1.95 16.01
C LEU A 296 -11.63 2.65 16.98
N GLY A 297 -10.31 2.48 16.79
CA GLY A 297 -9.33 3.23 17.57
C GLY A 297 -9.44 4.73 17.28
N VAL A 298 -9.52 5.55 18.33
CA VAL A 298 -9.16 6.96 18.24
C VAL A 298 -7.64 6.99 18.23
N SER A 299 -6.98 6.94 17.07
CA SER A 299 -5.50 6.99 16.98
C SER A 299 -4.74 5.99 17.89
N ASP A 300 -5.41 4.95 18.40
CA ASP A 300 -4.88 3.91 19.26
C ASP A 300 -4.83 2.60 18.48
N VAL A 301 -3.67 1.98 18.49
CA VAL A 301 -3.18 1.17 17.37
C VAL A 301 -3.11 -0.29 17.76
N HIS A 302 -4.10 -1.07 17.33
CA HIS A 302 -4.09 -2.52 17.49
C HIS A 302 -4.46 -3.23 16.18
N ALA A 303 -3.75 -4.31 15.88
CA ALA A 303 -3.90 -5.12 14.67
C ALA A 303 -5.16 -6.00 14.74
N TRP A 304 -6.03 -5.97 13.72
CA TRP A 304 -6.99 -7.03 13.37
C TRP A 304 -7.26 -7.04 11.86
N TRP A 305 -7.44 -8.25 11.29
CA TRP A 305 -7.66 -8.55 9.87
C TRP A 305 -9.13 -8.86 9.61
N ASP A 306 -9.67 -8.40 8.48
CA ASP A 306 -10.65 -9.16 7.70
C ASP A 306 -10.46 -8.92 6.19
N TRP A 307 -10.50 -10.00 5.42
CA TRP A 307 -10.32 -10.00 3.97
C TRP A 307 -11.50 -9.30 3.30
N ALA A 308 -11.22 -8.28 2.48
CA ALA A 308 -12.26 -7.65 1.68
C ALA A 308 -12.48 -8.48 0.41
N ASP A 309 -13.46 -9.37 0.49
CA ASP A 309 -14.13 -9.99 -0.67
C ASP A 309 -14.65 -8.91 -1.62
#